data_AF-A0A7S2VRJ8-F1
#
_entry.id   AF-A0A7S2VRJ8-F1
#
_cell.length_a   1.000
_cell.length_b   1.000
_cell.length_c   1.000
_cell.angle_alpha   90.00
_cell.angle_beta   90.00
_cell.angle_gamma   90.00
#
_symmetry.space_group_name_H-M   'P 1'
#
loop_
_entity.id
_entity.type
_entity.pdbx_description
1 polymer ?
#
loop_
_entity_poly.entity_id
_entity_poly.type
_entity_poly.pdbx_seq_one_letter_code
_entity_poly.pdbx_strand_id
1 'polypeptide(L)'
;MFKCESLERCPGGPPGGCSKNTIGISCAKCVSGFYRSGRSCKPCGAFVYVPLVAYFVGFLIIGALRMLWSQRAAHVEVAEGVLASITVGVMLNFVQGLGIISSLNFEFPVGLLEFFAAFK
;
A
#
# COMPACT_ATOMS: atom_id res chain seq x y z
N MET A 1 -41.30 -9.99 -40.85
CA MET A 1 -40.84 -10.87 -39.75
C MET A 1 -39.40 -10.51 -39.43
N PHE A 2 -39.10 -10.03 -38.22
CA PHE A 2 -37.72 -9.75 -37.81
C PHE A 2 -37.09 -11.03 -37.28
N LYS A 3 -35.94 -11.41 -37.83
CA LYS A 3 -35.16 -12.57 -37.38
C LYS A 3 -34.39 -12.16 -36.14
N CYS A 4 -34.77 -12.67 -34.97
CA CYS A 4 -34.03 -12.41 -33.74
C CYS A 4 -32.75 -13.26 -33.70
N GLU A 5 -31.69 -12.70 -33.13
CA GLU A 5 -30.43 -13.41 -32.88
C GLU A 5 -30.58 -14.47 -31.77
N SER A 6 -31.46 -14.24 -30.79
CA SER A 6 -31.79 -15.22 -29.76
C SER A 6 -33.26 -15.10 -29.35
N LEU A 7 -33.86 -16.22 -28.93
CA LEU A 7 -35.25 -16.25 -28.44
C LEU A 7 -35.45 -15.30 -27.24
N GLU A 8 -34.38 -15.02 -26.51
CA GLU A 8 -34.38 -14.11 -25.37
C GLU A 8 -34.40 -12.63 -25.75
N ARG A 9 -33.88 -12.30 -26.93
CA ARG A 9 -33.84 -10.94 -27.45
C ARG A 9 -35.05 -10.60 -28.30
N CYS A 10 -35.90 -11.57 -28.63
CA CYS A 10 -37.09 -11.31 -29.41
C CYS A 10 -38.06 -10.34 -28.70
N PRO A 11 -38.72 -9.45 -29.45
CA PRO A 11 -39.87 -8.73 -28.94
C PRO A 11 -40.97 -9.76 -28.65
N GLY A 12 -41.17 -10.09 -27.37
CA GLY A 12 -42.38 -10.81 -26.94
C GLY A 12 -43.54 -9.83 -26.91
N GLY A 13 -44.70 -10.16 -27.46
CA GLY A 13 -45.87 -9.28 -27.42
C GLY A 13 -46.86 -9.52 -28.55
N PRO A 14 -48.08 -8.95 -28.45
CA PRO A 14 -49.06 -8.98 -29.53
C PRO A 14 -48.54 -8.24 -30.77
N PRO A 15 -49.03 -8.59 -31.98
CA PRO A 15 -48.60 -7.95 -33.23
C PRO A 15 -48.81 -6.43 -33.16
N GLY A 16 -47.75 -5.67 -33.43
CA GLY A 16 -47.76 -4.20 -33.36
C GLY A 16 -47.39 -3.61 -31.99
N GLY A 17 -47.18 -4.44 -30.96
CA GLY A 17 -46.82 -4.00 -29.61
C GLY A 17 -45.51 -4.60 -29.10
N CYS A 18 -44.82 -3.85 -28.25
CA CYS A 18 -43.63 -4.29 -27.54
C CYS A 18 -43.97 -5.02 -26.22
N SER A 19 -43.02 -5.79 -25.70
CA SER A 19 -43.14 -6.47 -24.40
C SER A 19 -43.15 -5.47 -23.24
N LYS A 20 -43.63 -5.89 -22.08
CA LYS A 20 -43.68 -5.06 -20.86
C LYS A 20 -42.33 -4.40 -20.59
N ASN A 21 -42.33 -3.08 -20.45
CA ASN A 21 -41.15 -2.23 -20.18
C ASN A 21 -40.12 -2.13 -21.34
N THR A 22 -40.50 -2.45 -22.58
CA THR A 22 -39.69 -2.22 -23.79
C THR A 22 -40.32 -1.18 -24.72
N ILE A 23 -39.47 -0.38 -25.38
CA ILE A 23 -39.86 0.73 -26.27
C ILE A 23 -39.00 0.77 -27.55
N GLY A 24 -39.48 1.49 -28.55
CA GLY A 24 -38.82 1.73 -29.83
C GLY A 24 -39.30 0.79 -30.95
N ILE A 25 -38.98 1.16 -32.20
CA ILE A 25 -39.41 0.45 -33.42
C ILE A 25 -39.04 -1.05 -33.40
N SER A 26 -37.93 -1.38 -32.75
CA SER A 26 -37.42 -2.76 -32.62
C SER A 26 -37.63 -3.38 -31.23
N CYS A 27 -38.31 -2.68 -30.30
CA CYS A 27 -38.46 -3.07 -28.90
C CYS A 27 -37.14 -3.45 -28.19
N ALA A 28 -36.00 -2.96 -28.71
CA ALA A 28 -34.68 -3.29 -28.21
C ALA A 28 -34.26 -2.42 -27.01
N LYS A 29 -34.97 -1.30 -26.77
CA LYS A 29 -34.69 -0.39 -25.66
C LYS A 29 -35.62 -0.68 -24.49
N CYS A 30 -35.10 -0.67 -23.27
CA CYS A 30 -35.92 -0.63 -22.06
C CYS A 30 -36.41 0.80 -21.81
N VAL A 31 -37.56 0.94 -21.14
CA VAL A 31 -38.04 2.24 -20.63
C VAL A 31 -37.03 2.86 -19.65
N SER A 32 -37.08 4.18 -19.49
CA SER A 32 -36.23 4.91 -18.56
C SER A 32 -36.31 4.34 -17.15
N GLY A 33 -35.16 4.14 -16.50
CA GLY A 33 -35.09 3.52 -15.17
C GLY A 33 -35.07 1.99 -15.19
N PHE A 34 -34.98 1.36 -16.36
CA PHE A 34 -34.79 -0.08 -16.50
C PHE A 34 -33.61 -0.40 -17.43
N TYR A 35 -32.89 -1.48 -17.12
CA TYR A 35 -31.80 -2.01 -17.96
C TYR A 35 -32.14 -3.41 -18.47
N ARG A 36 -31.60 -3.76 -19.65
CA ARG A 36 -31.83 -5.06 -20.29
C ARG A 36 -31.01 -6.13 -19.56
N SER A 37 -31.69 -7.14 -19.01
CA SER A 37 -31.05 -8.30 -18.37
C SER A 37 -31.69 -9.58 -18.95
N GLY A 38 -31.05 -10.17 -19.96
CA GLY A 38 -31.59 -11.34 -20.67
C GLY A 38 -32.95 -11.05 -21.33
N ARG A 39 -33.99 -11.82 -20.93
CA ARG A 39 -35.38 -11.72 -21.42
C ARG A 39 -36.18 -10.54 -20.88
N SER A 40 -35.75 -9.90 -19.80
CA SER A 40 -36.56 -8.88 -19.12
C SER A 40 -35.79 -7.58 -18.88
N CYS A 41 -36.54 -6.48 -18.87
CA CYS A 41 -36.03 -5.21 -18.39
C CYS A 41 -36.16 -5.20 -16.86
N LYS A 42 -35.03 -5.12 -16.16
CA LYS A 42 -34.98 -5.00 -14.70
C LYS A 42 -34.86 -3.55 -14.29
N PRO A 43 -35.45 -3.12 -13.17
CA PRO A 43 -35.32 -1.75 -12.70
C PRO A 43 -33.85 -1.46 -12.35
N CYS A 44 -33.38 -0.28 -12.70
CA CYS A 44 -32.09 0.24 -12.26
C CYS A 44 -32.14 0.39 -10.72
N GLY A 45 -31.42 -0.46 -10.01
CA GLY A 45 -31.34 -0.40 -8.56
C GLY A 45 -30.42 0.73 -8.07
N ALA A 46 -30.61 1.17 -6.83
CA ALA A 46 -29.75 2.16 -6.18
C ALA A 46 -28.29 1.69 -6.01
N PHE A 47 -28.03 0.38 -6.13
CA PHE A 47 -26.72 -0.22 -5.93
C PHE A 47 -25.75 -0.05 -7.11
N VAL A 48 -26.15 0.58 -8.21
CA VAL A 48 -25.25 0.83 -9.36
C VAL A 48 -24.07 1.73 -8.97
N TYR A 49 -24.22 2.60 -7.97
CA TYR A 49 -23.17 3.50 -7.52
C TYR A 49 -22.20 2.87 -6.52
N VAL A 50 -22.58 1.75 -5.89
CA VAL A 50 -21.75 1.06 -4.88
C VAL A 50 -20.38 0.64 -5.40
N PRO A 51 -20.23 0.01 -6.59
CA PRO A 51 -18.90 -0.34 -7.10
C PRO A 51 -18.04 0.90 -7.37
N LEU A 52 -18.66 2.00 -7.79
CA LEU A 52 -17.95 3.25 -8.09
C LEU A 52 -17.46 3.92 -6.80
N VAL A 53 -18.29 3.99 -5.77
CA VAL A 53 -17.91 4.48 -4.44
C VAL A 53 -16.83 3.59 -3.81
N ALA A 54 -16.98 2.27 -3.90
CA ALA A 54 -15.98 1.32 -3.40
C ALA A 54 -14.62 1.49 -4.08
N TYR A 55 -14.60 1.77 -5.38
CA TYR A 55 -13.35 2.06 -6.11
C TYR A 55 -12.66 3.32 -5.59
N PHE A 56 -13.38 4.43 -5.43
CA PHE A 56 -12.80 5.67 -4.91
C PHE A 56 -12.28 5.51 -3.48
N VAL A 57 -13.04 4.85 -2.61
CA VAL A 57 -12.63 4.58 -1.22
C VAL A 57 -11.39 3.68 -1.20
N GLY A 58 -11.36 2.61 -2.01
CA GLY A 58 -10.20 1.73 -2.11
C GLY A 58 -8.94 2.46 -2.58
N PHE A 59 -9.06 3.34 -3.58
CA PHE A 59 -7.95 4.15 -4.07
C PHE A 59 -7.37 5.07 -2.99
N LEU A 60 -8.23 5.74 -2.21
CA LEU A 60 -7.79 6.61 -1.11
C LEU A 60 -7.08 5.83 0.00
N ILE A 61 -7.60 4.65 0.37
CA ILE A 61 -6.98 3.82 1.41
C ILE A 61 -5.58 3.35 0.97
N ILE A 62 -5.45 2.84 -0.26
CA ILE A 62 -4.16 2.39 -0.79
C ILE A 62 -3.17 3.56 -0.88
N GLY A 63 -3.63 4.73 -1.34
CA GLY A 63 -2.83 5.95 -1.39
C GLY A 63 -2.32 6.37 -0.01
N ALA A 64 -3.20 6.37 1.00
CA ALA A 64 -2.84 6.71 2.38
C ALA A 64 -1.84 5.71 2.97
N LEU A 65 -2.04 4.41 2.76
CA LEU A 65 -1.12 3.36 3.21
C LEU A 65 0.27 3.52 2.59
N ARG A 66 0.34 3.82 1.28
CA ARG A 66 1.61 4.07 0.57
C ARG A 66 2.32 5.29 1.11
N MET A 67 1.59 6.37 1.38
CA MET A 67 2.15 7.59 1.95
C MET A 67 2.74 7.33 3.35
N LEU A 68 2.01 6.63 4.22
CA LEU A 68 2.48 6.26 5.56
C LEU A 68 3.71 5.32 5.52
N TRP A 69 3.75 4.38 4.59
CA TRP A 69 4.91 3.50 4.42
C TRP A 69 6.13 4.21 3.85
N SER A 70 5.96 5.13 2.90
CA SER A 70 7.07 5.89 2.33
C SER A 70 7.81 6.74 3.38
N GLN A 71 7.07 7.34 4.31
CA GLN A 71 7.62 8.09 5.44
C GLN A 71 8.46 7.18 6.33
N ARG A 72 7.97 5.97 6.64
CA ARG A 72 8.73 4.99 7.43
C ARG A 72 10.01 4.53 6.72
N ALA A 73 9.94 4.28 5.40
CA ALA A 73 11.10 3.88 4.62
C ALA A 73 12.18 4.97 4.59
N ALA A 74 11.80 6.24 4.43
CA ALA A 74 12.73 7.37 4.45
C ALA A 74 13.46 7.51 5.80
N HIS A 75 12.79 7.22 6.92
CA HIS A 75 13.44 7.24 8.24
C HIS A 75 14.44 6.10 8.44
N VAL A 76 14.21 4.93 7.83
CA VAL A 76 15.14 3.79 7.91
C VAL A 76 16.41 4.06 7.12
N GLU A 77 16.30 4.64 5.92
CA GLU A 77 17.46 4.99 5.08
C GLU A 77 18.41 5.98 5.76
N VAL A 78 17.87 6.99 6.45
CA VAL A 78 18.69 7.95 7.22
C VAL A 78 19.31 7.30 8.46
N ALA A 79 18.61 6.38 9.12
CA ALA A 79 19.10 5.72 10.32
C ALA A 79 20.36 4.87 10.06
N GLU A 80 20.48 4.24 8.89
CA GLU A 80 21.65 3.43 8.54
C GLU A 80 22.94 4.27 8.44
N GLY A 81 22.87 5.44 7.79
CA GLY A 81 24.01 6.35 7.68
C GLY A 81 24.46 6.89 9.04
N VAL A 82 23.50 7.25 9.90
CA VAL A 82 23.78 7.70 11.27
C VAL A 82 24.45 6.59 12.08
N LEU A 83 23.93 5.36 12.03
CA LEU A 83 24.51 4.23 12.76
C LEU A 83 25.94 3.92 12.31
N ALA A 84 26.20 3.94 11.00
CA ALA A 84 27.53 3.73 10.44
C ALA A 84 28.53 4.79 10.94
N SER A 85 28.14 6.07 10.93
CA SER A 85 28.98 7.16 11.44
C SER A 85 29.29 7.03 12.94
N ILE A 86 28.32 6.60 13.75
CA ILE A 86 28.52 6.36 15.18
C ILE A 86 29.53 5.23 15.39
N THR A 87 29.38 4.12 14.66
CA THR A 87 30.31 2.98 14.78
C THR A 87 31.75 3.38 14.42
N VAL A 88 31.93 4.12 13.32
CA VAL A 88 33.26 4.63 12.93
C VAL A 88 33.81 5.59 14.00
N GLY A 89 32.98 6.49 14.53
CA GLY A 89 33.38 7.42 15.59
C GLY A 89 33.86 6.72 16.85
N VAL A 90 33.16 5.68 17.31
CA VAL A 90 33.56 4.87 18.47
C VAL A 90 34.87 4.14 18.22
N MET A 91 35.06 3.56 17.03
CA MET A 91 36.32 2.89 16.65
C MET A 91 37.50 3.85 16.65
N LEU A 92 37.33 5.04 16.06
CA LEU A 92 38.37 6.07 16.06
C LEU A 92 38.69 6.56 17.47
N ASN A 93 37.68 6.71 18.33
CA ASN A 93 37.89 7.12 19.72
C ASN A 93 38.68 6.07 20.50
N PHE A 94 38.38 4.78 20.29
CA PHE A 94 39.11 3.68 20.90
C PHE A 94 40.59 3.66 20.49
N VAL A 95 40.88 3.80 19.18
CA VAL A 95 42.26 3.87 18.67
C VAL A 95 43.00 5.08 19.24
N GLN A 96 42.33 6.24 19.31
CA GLN A 96 42.88 7.44 19.93
C GLN A 96 43.20 7.22 21.42
N GLY A 97 42.31 6.54 22.16
CA GLY A 97 42.54 6.17 23.56
C GLY A 97 43.78 5.29 23.75
N LEU A 98 43.95 4.28 22.89
CA LEU A 98 45.16 3.44 22.89
C LEU A 98 46.43 4.24 22.56
N GLY A 99 46.35 5.19 21.64
CA GLY A 99 47.46 6.08 21.31
C GLY A 99 47.90 6.94 22.49
N ILE A 100 46.95 7.51 23.24
CA ILE A 100 47.24 8.28 24.46
C ILE A 100 47.91 7.40 25.51
N ILE A 101 47.39 6.20 25.73
CA ILE A 101 47.98 5.22 26.66
C ILE A 101 49.41 4.85 26.24
N SER A 102 49.67 4.67 24.93
CA SER A 102 51.00 4.40 24.42
C SER A 102 51.97 5.58 24.53
N SER A 103 51.46 6.81 24.53
CA SER A 103 52.28 8.03 24.70
C SER A 103 52.66 8.30 26.17
N LEU A 104 51.94 7.67 27.11
CA LEU A 104 52.29 7.67 28.52
C LEU A 104 53.46 6.70 28.72
N ASN A 105 54.68 7.22 28.80
CA ASN A 105 55.80 6.47 29.32
C ASN A 105 55.53 6.16 30.79
N PHE A 106 55.08 4.94 31.08
CA PHE A 106 54.91 4.46 32.45
C PHE A 106 56.28 4.30 33.10
N GLU A 107 56.73 5.35 33.79
CA GLU A 107 57.79 5.25 34.78
C GLU A 107 57.18 4.64 36.02
N PHE A 108 57.38 3.33 36.23
CA PHE A 108 56.80 2.61 37.37
C PHE A 108 57.25 3.30 38.67
N PRO A 109 56.31 3.79 39.50
CA PRO A 109 56.68 4.40 40.77
C PRO A 109 57.28 3.34 41.68
N VAL A 110 58.46 3.63 42.25
CA VAL A 110 59.25 2.71 43.08
C VAL A 110 58.45 2.07 44.22
N GLY A 111 57.42 2.74 44.75
CA GLY A 111 56.53 2.19 45.78
C GLY A 111 55.64 1.03 45.34
N LEU A 112 55.33 0.90 44.04
CA LEU A 112 54.49 -0.19 43.52
C LEU A 112 55.30 -1.47 43.33
N LEU A 113 56.59 -1.35 43.00
CA LEU A 113 57.53 -2.47 42.92
C LEU A 113 57.73 -3.13 44.29
N GLU A 114 57.80 -2.33 45.37
CA GLU A 114 57.89 -2.85 46.73
C GLU A 114 56.61 -3.56 47.17
N PHE A 115 55.43 -3.04 46.81
CA PHE A 115 54.15 -3.70 47.10
C PHE A 115 54.03 -5.07 46.42
N PHE A 116 54.45 -5.19 45.15
CA PHE A 116 54.45 -6.48 44.45
C PHE A 116 55.55 -7.44 44.96
N ALA A 117 56.70 -6.90 45.40
CA ALA A 117 57.75 -7.70 46.02
C ALA A 117 57.34 -8.25 47.40
N ALA A 118 56.51 -7.52 48.15
CA ALA A 118 55.99 -7.95 49.46
C ALA A 118 54.88 -9.02 49.38
N PHE A 119 54.31 -9.26 48.18
CA PHE A 119 53.25 -10.25 47.96
C PHE A 119 53.76 -11.57 47.37
N LYS A 120 55.08 -11.75 47.27
CA LYS A 120 55.77 -13.00 46.91
C LYS A 120 56.31 -13.69 48.15
#